data_AF-A0A1J5S7X9-F1
#
_entry.id   AF-A0A1J5S7X9-F1
#
_cell.length_a   1.000
_cell.length_b   1.000
_cell.length_c   1.000
_cell.angle_alpha   90.00
_cell.angle_beta   90.00
_cell.angle_gamma   90.00
#
_symmetry.space_group_name_H-M   'P 1'
#
loop_
_entity.id
_entity.type
_entity.pdbx_description
1 polymer ?
#
loop_
_entity_poly.entity_id
_entity_poly.type
_entity_poly.pdbx_seq_one_letter_code
_entity_poly.pdbx_strand_id
1 'polypeptide(L)'
;MMKALRRSSRLICSTLVPILAGSMLIAGCRTVPVVPHALTCDASAELLASKCPPPKPLADNATFAALVDTMQADRQALRECGMTVDALIKTIRQCNHATDEYNRKIDAINSAGK
;
A
#
# COMPACT_ATOMS: atom_id res chain seq x y z
N MET A 1 -31.24 -1.82 42.62
CA MET A 1 -32.55 -1.23 42.23
C MET A 1 -33.14 -2.09 41.12
N MET A 2 -34.15 -2.89 41.48
CA MET A 2 -34.91 -3.75 40.57
C MET A 2 -36.00 -2.91 39.88
N LYS A 3 -36.16 -3.05 38.55
CA LYS A 3 -37.39 -2.67 37.85
C LYS A 3 -37.99 -3.91 37.23
N ALA A 4 -39.06 -4.38 37.85
CA ALA A 4 -39.97 -5.36 37.30
C ALA A 4 -40.83 -4.72 36.21
N LEU A 5 -41.02 -5.41 35.09
CA LEU A 5 -42.10 -5.15 34.16
C LEU A 5 -42.76 -6.49 33.82
N ARG A 6 -43.91 -6.70 34.45
CA ARG A 6 -44.92 -7.69 34.07
C ARG A 6 -45.40 -7.37 32.65
N ARG A 7 -45.41 -8.35 31.75
CA ARG A 7 -46.49 -8.42 30.76
C ARG A 7 -46.89 -9.86 30.52
N SER A 8 -48.08 -10.13 31.02
CA SER A 8 -48.87 -11.34 30.84
C SER A 8 -49.41 -11.33 29.41
N SER A 9 -49.04 -12.33 28.61
CA SER A 9 -49.77 -12.72 27.39
C SER A 9 -49.94 -14.22 27.43
N ARG A 10 -51.12 -14.64 27.90
CA ARG A 10 -51.60 -16.01 27.84
C ARG A 10 -51.76 -16.38 26.36
N LEU A 11 -50.97 -17.35 25.88
CA LEU A 11 -51.27 -18.08 24.66
C LEU A 11 -51.82 -19.44 25.07
N ILE A 12 -53.14 -19.52 24.96
CA ILE A 12 -53.96 -20.70 25.17
C ILE A 12 -53.82 -21.59 23.92
N CYS A 13 -53.53 -22.86 24.17
CA CYS A 13 -53.99 -24.05 23.44
C CYS A 13 -53.79 -24.07 21.91
N SER A 14 -52.99 -25.01 21.42
CA SER A 14 -53.52 -26.35 21.14
C SER A 14 -52.49 -27.17 20.38
N THR A 15 -52.23 -28.37 20.88
CA THR A 15 -51.56 -29.47 20.20
C THR A 15 -52.28 -29.83 18.91
N LEU A 16 -51.54 -29.99 17.80
CA LEU A 16 -51.60 -31.16 16.91
C LEU A 16 -50.85 -30.90 15.59
N VAL A 17 -49.82 -31.71 15.41
CA VAL A 17 -49.30 -32.28 14.16
C VAL A 17 -48.39 -31.40 13.30
N PRO A 18 -47.22 -31.95 12.91
CA PRO A 18 -46.14 -31.24 12.26
C PRO A 18 -46.35 -31.29 10.74
N ILE A 19 -45.33 -30.87 9.97
CA ILE A 19 -45.15 -31.03 8.52
C ILE A 19 -45.32 -29.71 7.76
N LEU A 20 -44.25 -29.37 7.03
CA LEU A 20 -44.13 -28.36 5.97
C LEU A 20 -44.01 -26.89 6.40
N ALA A 21 -42.84 -26.51 6.92
CA ALA A 21 -42.22 -25.21 6.58
C ALA A 21 -40.69 -25.25 6.81
N GLY A 22 -40.05 -26.38 6.53
CA GLY A 22 -38.60 -26.53 6.52
C GLY A 22 -38.02 -26.14 5.16
N SER A 23 -38.26 -24.91 4.72
CA SER A 23 -37.77 -24.42 3.43
C SER A 23 -37.66 -22.90 3.42
N MET A 24 -36.86 -22.36 4.34
CA MET A 24 -36.04 -21.18 4.01
C MET A 24 -34.59 -21.64 4.07
N LEU A 25 -34.23 -22.35 3.02
CA LEU A 25 -32.85 -22.63 2.66
C LEU A 25 -32.13 -21.29 2.54
N ILE A 26 -31.15 -21.08 3.41
CA ILE A 26 -29.82 -20.62 3.03
C ILE A 26 -29.89 -19.49 1.99
N ALA A 27 -30.24 -18.28 2.43
CA ALA A 27 -29.69 -17.09 1.80
C ALA A 27 -28.18 -17.14 2.09
N GLY A 28 -27.45 -17.96 1.32
CA GLY A 28 -26.02 -18.07 1.42
C GLY A 28 -25.47 -16.69 1.12
N CYS A 29 -24.89 -16.04 2.13
CA CYS A 29 -24.01 -14.91 1.91
C CYS A 29 -22.89 -15.41 1.00
N ARG A 30 -23.04 -15.26 -0.32
CA ARG A 30 -21.96 -15.41 -1.27
C ARG A 30 -20.99 -14.28 -0.97
N THR A 31 -19.98 -14.56 -0.16
CA THR A 31 -18.82 -13.67 -0.01
C THR A 31 -18.14 -13.63 -1.37
N VAL A 32 -18.41 -12.59 -2.16
CA VAL A 32 -17.70 -12.36 -3.42
C VAL A 32 -16.25 -12.06 -3.04
N PRO A 33 -15.27 -12.87 -3.48
CA PRO A 33 -13.88 -12.59 -3.19
C PRO A 33 -13.47 -11.30 -3.91
N VAL A 34 -13.36 -10.21 -3.15
CA VAL A 34 -12.80 -8.95 -3.65
C VAL A 34 -11.30 -9.07 -3.57
N VAL A 35 -10.63 -8.99 -4.72
CA VAL A 35 -9.17 -8.97 -4.76
C VAL A 35 -8.70 -7.58 -4.34
N PRO A 36 -7.78 -7.45 -3.36
CA PRO A 36 -7.29 -6.15 -2.93
C PRO A 36 -6.36 -5.53 -3.97
N HIS A 37 -6.34 -4.20 -3.99
CA HIS A 37 -5.39 -3.42 -4.78
C HIS A 37 -3.95 -3.59 -4.28
N ALA A 38 -3.00 -3.51 -5.20
CA ALA A 38 -1.59 -3.38 -4.89
C ALA A 38 -1.27 -1.98 -4.35
N LEU A 39 -0.30 -1.92 -3.44
CA LEU A 39 0.20 -0.68 -2.84
C LEU A 39 1.05 0.11 -3.84
N THR A 40 1.01 1.43 -3.73
CA THR A 40 1.89 2.35 -4.45
C THR A 40 3.33 2.23 -3.93
N CYS A 41 4.28 2.48 -4.82
CA CYS A 41 5.70 2.60 -4.48
C CYS A 41 6.01 4.02 -4.01
N ASP A 42 5.41 4.42 -2.89
CA ASP A 42 5.65 5.74 -2.31
C ASP A 42 7.05 5.79 -1.70
N ALA A 43 7.84 6.75 -2.16
CA ALA A 43 9.09 7.13 -1.52
C ALA A 43 8.86 8.43 -0.74
N SER A 44 9.49 8.54 0.43
CA SER A 44 9.40 9.78 1.19
C SER A 44 10.01 10.94 0.41
N ALA A 45 9.43 12.13 0.57
CA ALA A 45 9.93 13.32 -0.10
C ALA A 45 11.38 13.61 0.28
N GLU A 46 11.82 13.25 1.49
CA GLU A 46 13.21 13.37 1.92
C GLU A 46 14.16 12.46 1.12
N LEU A 47 13.72 11.25 0.77
CA LEU A 47 14.54 10.29 0.03
C LEU A 47 14.68 10.69 -1.43
N LEU A 48 13.60 11.24 -2.01
CA LEU A 48 13.60 11.83 -3.37
C LEU A 48 14.35 13.15 -3.44
N ALA A 49 14.34 13.93 -2.35
CA ALA A 49 15.12 15.16 -2.22
C ALA A 49 16.55 14.90 -1.72
N SER A 50 16.99 13.64 -1.67
CA SER A 50 18.35 13.30 -1.24
C SER A 50 19.37 14.05 -2.08
N LYS A 51 20.22 14.82 -1.40
CA LYS A 51 21.27 15.61 -2.05
C LYS A 51 22.53 14.76 -2.14
N CYS A 52 23.27 14.93 -3.23
CA CYS A 52 24.59 14.36 -3.32
C CYS A 52 25.51 14.91 -2.22
N PRO A 53 26.47 14.11 -1.75
CA PRO A 53 27.39 14.54 -0.71
C PRO A 53 28.17 15.78 -1.19
N PRO A 54 28.50 16.70 -0.26
CA PRO A 54 29.30 17.86 -0.60
C PRO A 54 30.72 17.45 -1.03
N PRO A 55 31.44 18.30 -1.78
CA PRO A 55 32.85 18.10 -2.11
C PRO A 55 33.70 17.88 -0.86
N LYS A 56 34.77 17.10 -0.99
CA LYS A 56 35.66 16.82 0.12
C LYS A 56 36.45 18.08 0.51
N PRO A 57 36.54 18.42 1.80
CA PRO A 57 37.37 19.54 2.23
C PRO A 57 38.85 19.25 1.96
N LEU A 58 39.56 20.29 1.52
CA LEU A 58 41.00 20.27 1.30
C LEU A 58 41.71 20.97 2.46
N ALA A 59 42.89 20.48 2.82
CA ALA A 59 43.74 21.15 3.79
C ALA A 59 44.38 22.42 3.18
N ASP A 60 44.60 23.44 4.00
CA ASP A 60 45.17 24.72 3.56
C ASP A 60 46.57 24.61 2.95
N ASN A 61 47.30 23.54 3.27
CA ASN A 61 48.63 23.23 2.76
C ASN A 61 48.64 22.06 1.76
N ALA A 62 47.48 21.75 1.16
CA ALA A 62 47.39 20.71 0.14
C ALA A 62 48.30 21.03 -1.05
N THR A 63 49.04 20.01 -1.51
CA THR A 63 49.82 20.13 -2.74
C THR A 63 48.89 20.20 -3.95
N PHE A 64 49.40 20.71 -5.07
CA PHE A 64 48.65 20.73 -6.33
C PHE A 64 48.19 19.34 -6.77
N ALA A 65 49.03 18.31 -6.58
CA ALA A 65 48.65 16.92 -6.88
C ALA A 65 47.47 16.47 -6.02
N ALA A 66 47.51 16.72 -4.71
CA ALA A 66 46.42 16.37 -3.81
C ALA A 66 45.10 17.10 -4.16
N LEU A 67 45.18 18.36 -4.62
CA LEU A 67 44.04 19.11 -5.13
C LEU A 67 43.42 18.42 -6.36
N VAL A 68 44.24 18.09 -7.37
CA VAL A 68 43.76 17.46 -8.60
C VAL A 68 43.10 16.10 -8.33
N ASP A 69 43.74 15.25 -7.52
CA ASP A 69 43.21 13.94 -7.17
C ASP A 69 41.87 14.04 -6.43
N THR A 70 41.78 14.98 -5.47
CA THR A 70 40.52 15.22 -4.73
C THR A 70 39.41 15.70 -5.65
N MET A 71 39.70 16.64 -6.57
CA MET A 71 38.71 17.14 -7.53
C MET A 71 38.21 16.05 -8.49
N GLN A 72 39.09 15.13 -8.90
CA GLN A 72 38.70 14.00 -9.74
C GLN A 72 37.78 13.03 -8.99
N ALA A 73 38.14 12.70 -7.74
CA ALA A 73 37.32 11.86 -6.88
C ALA A 73 35.94 12.47 -6.62
N ASP A 74 35.87 13.76 -6.30
CA ASP A 74 34.61 14.45 -6.07
C ASP A 74 33.70 14.45 -7.31
N ARG A 75 34.27 14.70 -8.50
CA ARG A 75 33.51 14.65 -9.76
C ARG A 75 32.96 13.26 -10.02
N GLN A 76 33.74 12.21 -9.73
CA GLN A 76 33.29 10.84 -9.90
C GLN A 76 32.15 10.51 -8.93
N ALA A 77 32.30 10.86 -7.65
CA ALA A 77 31.28 10.65 -6.62
C ALA A 77 29.97 11.40 -6.95
N LEU A 78 30.04 12.63 -7.45
CA LEU A 78 28.86 13.40 -7.87
C LEU A 78 28.15 12.76 -9.07
N ARG A 79 28.91 12.20 -10.03
CA ARG A 79 28.32 11.47 -11.17
C ARG A 79 27.60 10.21 -10.72
N GLU A 80 28.23 9.41 -9.86
CA GLU A 80 27.65 8.18 -9.32
C GLU A 80 26.38 8.45 -8.51
N CYS A 81 26.40 9.49 -7.69
CA CYS A 81 25.22 9.95 -6.97
C CYS A 81 24.09 10.34 -7.94
N GLY A 82 24.38 11.16 -8.97
CA GLY A 82 23.38 11.57 -9.96
C GLY A 82 22.74 10.37 -10.66
N MET A 83 23.55 9.40 -11.11
CA MET A 83 23.04 8.17 -11.73
C MET A 83 22.12 7.37 -10.78
N THR A 84 22.48 7.31 -9.50
CA THR A 84 21.70 6.58 -8.49
C THR A 84 20.35 7.26 -8.23
N VAL A 85 20.33 8.58 -8.12
CA VAL A 85 19.10 9.37 -7.94
C VAL A 85 18.18 9.21 -9.16
N ASP A 86 18.73 9.33 -10.37
CA ASP A 86 17.96 9.14 -11.61
C ASP A 86 17.37 7.72 -11.71
N ALA A 87 18.16 6.70 -11.35
CA ALA A 87 17.71 5.32 -11.32
C ALA A 87 16.56 5.13 -10.31
N LEU A 88 16.68 5.67 -9.09
CA LEU A 88 15.64 5.62 -8.07
C LEU A 88 14.33 6.24 -8.56
N ILE A 89 14.39 7.46 -9.10
CA ILE A 89 13.21 8.17 -9.64
C ILE A 89 12.55 7.35 -10.75
N LYS A 90 13.35 6.80 -11.66
CA LYS A 90 12.86 5.96 -12.76
C LYS A 90 12.16 4.70 -12.22
N THR A 91 12.77 4.01 -11.27
CA THR A 91 12.22 2.79 -10.68
C THR A 91 10.89 3.06 -9.96
N ILE A 92 10.78 4.16 -9.21
CA ILE A 92 9.54 4.54 -8.54
C ILE A 92 8.42 4.79 -9.55
N ARG A 93 8.71 5.55 -10.62
CA ARG A 93 7.72 5.80 -11.69
C ARG A 93 7.28 4.50 -12.36
N GLN A 94 8.22 3.60 -12.65
CA GLN A 94 7.91 2.31 -13.25
C GLN A 94 7.07 1.43 -12.34
N CYS A 95 7.39 1.38 -11.05
CA CYS A 95 6.59 0.64 -10.08
C CYS A 95 5.16 1.19 -10.00
N ASN A 96 4.99 2.51 -9.82
CA ASN A 96 3.67 3.12 -9.73
C ASN A 96 2.84 2.88 -10.99
N HIS A 97 3.47 2.95 -12.17
CA HIS A 97 2.80 2.62 -13.42
C HIS A 97 2.31 1.17 -13.47
N ALA A 98 3.15 0.21 -13.04
CA ALA A 98 2.78 -1.20 -12.98
C ALA A 98 1.67 -1.47 -11.94
N THR A 99 1.73 -0.81 -10.78
CA THR A 99 0.69 -0.86 -9.75
C THR A 99 -0.64 -0.34 -10.30
N ASP A 100 -0.64 0.78 -11.01
CA ASP A 100 -1.85 1.34 -11.63
C ASP A 100 -2.45 0.39 -12.67
N GLU A 101 -1.61 -0.21 -13.51
CA GLU A 101 -2.07 -1.19 -14.50
C GLU A 101 -2.68 -2.43 -13.83
N TYR A 102 -2.02 -2.95 -12.79
CA TYR A 102 -2.52 -4.07 -12.01
C TYR A 102 -3.85 -3.73 -11.34
N ASN A 103 -3.95 -2.57 -10.71
CA ASN A 103 -5.15 -2.13 -9.99
C ASN A 103 -6.34 -1.95 -10.93
N ARG A 104 -6.13 -1.46 -12.17
CA ARG A 104 -7.18 -1.42 -13.19
C ARG A 104 -7.69 -2.82 -13.57
N LYS A 105 -6.81 -3.81 -13.65
CA LYS A 105 -7.20 -5.21 -13.90
C LYS A 105 -8.00 -5.77 -12.72
N ILE A 106 -7.60 -5.45 -11.49
CA ILE A 106 -8.34 -5.82 -10.28
C ILE A 106 -9.73 -5.18 -10.27
N ASP A 107 -9.86 -3.92 -10.66
CA ASP A 107 -11.16 -3.24 -10.77
C ASP A 107 -12.07 -3.93 -11.79
N ALA A 108 -11.53 -4.34 -12.94
CA ALA A 108 -12.28 -5.09 -13.95
C ALA A 108 -12.77 -6.45 -13.41
N ILE A 109 -11.95 -7.17 -12.64
CA ILE A 109 -12.32 -8.45 -12.02
C ILE A 109 -13.39 -8.23 -10.95
N ASN A 110 -13.17 -7.27 -10.06
CA ASN A 110 -14.08 -6.96 -8.96
C ASN A 110 -15.44 -6.41 -9.44
N SER A 111 -15.49 -5.78 -10.62
CA SER A 111 -16.74 -5.31 -11.24
C SER A 111 -17.46 -6.42 -12.02
N ALA A 112 -16.75 -7.38 -12.62
CA ALA A 112 -17.35 -8.53 -13.30
C ALA A 112 -17.94 -9.58 -12.34
N GLY A 113 -17.52 -9.57 -11.07
CA GLY A 113 -18.06 -10.44 -10.00
C GLY A 113 -19.27 -9.88 -9.26
N LYS A 114 -19.73 -8.67 -9.59
CA LYS A 114 -20.97 -8.05 -9.07
C LYS A 114 -22.15 -8.34 -9.97
#